data_AF-A0A2A5WMF5-F1
#
_entry.id   AF-A0A2A5WMF5-F1
#
_cell.length_a   1.000
_cell.length_b   1.000
_cell.length_c   1.000
_cell.angle_alpha   90.00
_cell.angle_beta   90.00
_cell.angle_gamma   90.00
#
_symmetry.space_group_name_H-M   'P 1'
#
loop_
_entity.id
_entity.type
_entity.pdbx_description
1 polymer ?
#
loop_
_entity_poly.entity_id
_entity_poly.type
_entity_poly.pdbx_seq_one_letter_code
_entity_poly.pdbx_strand_id
1 'polypeptide(L)'
;MILLAVASKGFQFFVNRSTSWVDIVLNLQGIAVDWGLWRLFYLYQSKTESFRQIQYPLIFVVVCLATAHAIYPLLCAGRIWYHQTTEFPAIMNPTLPSVLSMTESISDFDEVTINVSRDELVIDIHHGSVPGTVIGHFLSDWRNYQHLVVTLHNPMNEPMGLNFGVRDGHSDPHPDYSFARDFLLEEHERREVELDLGDIVNGSRLHEIDLSDLQVLVIYRSDATGGQFRLGEIKLR
;
A
#
# COMPACT_ATOMS: atom_id res chain seq x y z
N MET A 1 -17.60 -3.80 -22.24
CA MET A 1 -17.05 -5.13 -21.85
C MET A 1 -15.54 -5.11 -21.60
N ILE A 2 -14.68 -4.68 -22.54
CA ILE A 2 -13.22 -4.68 -22.30
C ILE A 2 -12.78 -3.53 -21.37
N LEU A 3 -13.40 -2.36 -21.46
CA LEU A 3 -13.01 -1.17 -20.69
C LEU A 3 -13.20 -1.31 -19.17
N LEU A 4 -14.24 -2.00 -18.69
CA LEU A 4 -14.48 -2.15 -17.24
C LEU A 4 -13.54 -3.18 -16.61
N ALA A 5 -13.27 -4.28 -17.33
CA ALA A 5 -12.31 -5.30 -16.91
C ALA A 5 -10.85 -4.82 -17.02
N VAL A 6 -10.54 -3.97 -18.00
CA VAL A 6 -9.23 -3.29 -18.11
C VAL A 6 -9.10 -2.20 -17.05
N ALA A 7 -10.16 -1.47 -16.74
CA ALA A 7 -10.17 -0.53 -15.62
C ALA A 7 -10.00 -1.26 -14.29
N SER A 8 -10.70 -2.39 -14.06
CA SER A 8 -10.55 -3.16 -12.81
C SER A 8 -9.18 -3.83 -12.70
N LYS A 9 -8.61 -4.36 -13.79
CA LYS A 9 -7.23 -4.90 -13.80
C LYS A 9 -6.18 -3.81 -13.62
N GLY A 10 -6.37 -2.66 -14.27
CA GLY A 10 -5.52 -1.49 -14.06
C GLY A 10 -5.58 -1.00 -12.61
N PHE A 11 -6.76 -1.09 -11.98
CA PHE A 11 -6.96 -0.69 -10.58
C PHE A 11 -6.42 -1.72 -9.57
N GLN A 12 -6.52 -3.01 -9.89
CA GLN A 12 -5.94 -4.09 -9.07
C GLN A 12 -4.41 -3.99 -9.00
N PHE A 13 -3.76 -3.49 -10.06
CA PHE A 13 -2.32 -3.21 -10.04
C PHE A 13 -1.92 -2.11 -9.03
N PHE A 14 -2.82 -1.18 -8.69
CA PHE A 14 -2.56 -0.10 -7.74
C PHE A 14 -2.93 -0.43 -6.28
N VAL A 15 -3.62 -1.54 -6.03
CA VAL A 15 -4.23 -1.82 -4.72
C VAL A 15 -4.00 -3.28 -4.36
N ASN A 16 -2.75 -3.75 -4.32
CA ASN A 16 -2.39 -5.17 -4.14
C ASN A 16 -2.92 -5.71 -2.79
N ARG A 17 -4.19 -6.11 -2.75
CA ARG A 17 -4.95 -6.43 -1.53
C ARG A 17 -5.21 -7.92 -1.42
N SER A 18 -5.05 -8.44 -0.20
CA SER A 18 -5.60 -9.73 0.20
C SER A 18 -7.14 -9.67 0.18
N THR A 19 -7.77 -10.76 -0.26
CA THR A 19 -9.21 -10.89 -0.50
C THR A 19 -10.05 -10.41 0.70
N SER A 20 -10.59 -9.19 0.62
CA SER A 20 -11.42 -8.61 1.68
C SER A 20 -12.91 -8.77 1.39
N TRP A 21 -13.77 -8.71 2.42
CA TRP A 21 -15.23 -8.66 2.24
C TRP A 21 -15.69 -7.49 1.35
N VAL A 22 -14.93 -6.41 1.34
CA VAL A 22 -15.17 -5.26 0.46
C VAL A 22 -14.93 -5.63 -1.00
N ASP A 23 -13.91 -6.41 -1.31
CA ASP A 23 -13.61 -6.86 -2.68
C ASP A 23 -14.68 -7.82 -3.19
N ILE A 24 -15.23 -8.68 -2.33
CA ILE A 24 -16.38 -9.52 -2.66
C ILE A 24 -17.60 -8.66 -3.01
N VAL A 25 -17.90 -7.63 -2.21
CA VAL A 25 -19.00 -6.70 -2.49
C VAL A 25 -18.78 -5.93 -3.79
N LEU A 26 -17.56 -5.44 -4.04
CA LEU A 26 -17.22 -4.72 -5.27
C LEU A 26 -17.32 -5.63 -6.51
N ASN A 27 -16.90 -6.89 -6.40
CA ASN A 27 -17.06 -7.88 -7.48
C ASN A 27 -18.54 -8.19 -7.76
N LEU A 28 -19.36 -8.36 -6.71
CA LEU A 28 -20.80 -8.56 -6.86
C LEU A 28 -21.49 -7.33 -7.48
N GLN A 29 -21.04 -6.12 -7.16
CA GLN A 29 -21.51 -4.89 -7.80
C GLN A 29 -21.16 -4.87 -9.30
N GLY A 30 -19.93 -5.26 -9.67
CA GLY A 30 -19.52 -5.40 -11.06
C GLY A 30 -20.39 -6.38 -11.85
N ILE A 31 -20.65 -7.56 -11.27
CA ILE A 31 -21.54 -8.58 -11.88
C ILE A 31 -22.97 -8.02 -12.04
N ALA A 32 -23.49 -7.30 -11.05
CA ALA A 32 -24.82 -6.70 -11.11
C ALA A 32 -24.92 -5.61 -12.20
N VAL A 33 -23.87 -4.80 -12.37
CA VAL A 33 -23.76 -3.82 -13.46
C VAL A 33 -23.75 -4.51 -14.82
N ASP A 34 -22.94 -5.56 -14.99
CA ASP A 34 -22.86 -6.32 -16.24
C ASP A 34 -24.19 -7.00 -16.61
N TRP A 35 -24.85 -7.63 -15.63
CA TRP A 35 -26.17 -8.23 -15.83
C TRP A 35 -27.24 -7.18 -16.17
N GLY A 36 -27.20 -6.01 -15.52
CA GLY A 36 -28.10 -4.91 -15.81
C GLY A 36 -27.92 -4.35 -17.22
N LEU A 37 -26.67 -4.16 -17.66
CA LEU A 37 -26.34 -3.72 -19.02
C LEU A 37 -26.75 -4.76 -20.08
N TRP A 38 -26.49 -6.04 -19.83
CA TRP A 38 -26.89 -7.12 -20.73
C TRP A 38 -28.42 -7.20 -20.87
N ARG A 39 -29.14 -7.09 -19.75
CA ARG A 39 -30.61 -7.09 -19.76
C ARG A 39 -31.18 -5.86 -20.47
N LEU A 40 -30.58 -4.69 -20.32
CA LEU A 40 -30.96 -3.49 -21.07
C LEU A 40 -30.74 -3.66 -22.58
N PHE A 41 -29.61 -4.24 -22.97
CA PHE A 41 -29.29 -4.54 -24.37
C PHE A 41 -30.26 -5.56 -24.99
N TYR A 42 -30.56 -6.65 -24.27
CA TYR A 42 -31.52 -7.66 -24.70
C TYR A 42 -32.93 -7.08 -24.88
N LEU A 43 -33.38 -6.30 -23.90
CA LEU A 43 -34.69 -5.66 -23.95
C LEU A 43 -34.78 -4.65 -25.10
N TYR A 44 -33.72 -3.87 -25.36
CA TYR A 44 -33.61 -2.97 -26.51
C TYR A 44 -33.76 -3.70 -27.85
N GLN A 45 -33.13 -4.87 -28.01
CA GLN A 45 -33.28 -5.70 -29.21
C GLN A 45 -34.69 -6.29 -29.36
N SER A 46 -35.33 -6.68 -28.25
CA SER A 46 -36.61 -7.40 -28.27
C SER A 46 -37.84 -6.57 -28.64
N LYS A 47 -37.71 -5.23 -28.76
CA LYS A 47 -38.80 -4.28 -29.11
C LYS A 47 -40.12 -4.51 -28.33
N THR A 48 -40.04 -4.95 -27.08
CA THR A 48 -41.21 -5.28 -26.25
C THR A 48 -41.91 -4.01 -25.76
N GLU A 49 -43.25 -3.91 -25.82
CA GLU A 49 -43.98 -2.69 -25.39
C GLU A 49 -43.84 -2.38 -23.89
N SER A 50 -43.54 -3.39 -23.07
CA SER A 50 -43.26 -3.26 -21.62
C SER A 50 -41.87 -2.63 -21.33
N PHE A 51 -41.04 -2.42 -22.36
CA PHE A 51 -39.68 -1.92 -22.24
C PHE A 51 -39.58 -0.55 -21.55
N ARG A 52 -40.56 0.34 -21.77
CA ARG A 52 -40.47 1.74 -21.33
C ARG A 52 -40.60 1.96 -19.82
N GLN A 53 -41.33 1.09 -19.10
CA GLN A 53 -41.57 1.26 -17.67
C GLN A 53 -40.47 0.64 -16.80
N ILE A 54 -39.84 -0.45 -17.25
CA ILE A 54 -38.82 -1.18 -16.48
C ILE A 54 -37.40 -0.66 -16.79
N GLN A 55 -37.17 -0.03 -17.96
CA GLN A 55 -35.84 0.44 -18.36
C GLN A 55 -35.28 1.54 -17.44
N TYR A 56 -36.07 2.54 -17.05
CA TYR A 56 -35.58 3.69 -16.30
C TYR A 56 -35.11 3.34 -14.89
N PRO A 57 -35.87 2.58 -14.07
CA PRO A 57 -35.39 2.16 -12.76
C PRO A 57 -34.19 1.20 -12.88
N LEU A 58 -34.15 0.33 -13.89
CA LEU A 58 -33.00 -0.56 -14.11
C LEU A 58 -31.74 0.22 -14.51
N ILE A 59 -31.85 1.18 -15.43
CA ILE A 59 -30.77 2.10 -15.82
C ILE A 59 -30.30 2.88 -14.59
N PHE A 60 -31.23 3.43 -13.81
CA PHE A 60 -30.89 4.18 -12.60
C PHE A 60 -30.10 3.33 -11.60
N VAL A 61 -30.53 2.10 -11.32
CA VAL A 61 -29.81 1.18 -10.42
C VAL A 61 -28.41 0.86 -10.97
N VAL A 62 -28.29 0.53 -12.26
CA VAL A 62 -27.00 0.25 -12.90
C VAL A 62 -26.06 1.45 -12.84
N VAL A 63 -26.56 2.66 -13.12
CA VAL A 63 -25.79 3.90 -13.04
C VAL A 63 -25.35 4.16 -11.59
N CYS A 64 -26.23 3.99 -10.61
CA CYS A 64 -25.90 4.17 -9.20
C CYS A 64 -24.82 3.19 -8.73
N LEU A 65 -24.92 1.91 -9.11
CA LEU A 65 -23.91 0.90 -8.77
C LEU A 65 -22.57 1.18 -9.45
N ALA A 66 -22.58 1.50 -10.75
CA ALA A 66 -21.37 1.85 -11.48
C ALA A 66 -20.72 3.12 -10.91
N THR A 67 -21.51 4.11 -10.54
CA THR A 67 -21.04 5.36 -9.92
C THR A 67 -20.45 5.10 -8.53
N ALA A 68 -21.13 4.31 -7.69
CA ALA A 68 -20.62 3.94 -6.37
C ALA A 68 -19.29 3.17 -6.48
N HIS A 69 -19.20 2.24 -7.45
CA HIS A 69 -17.99 1.48 -7.72
C HIS A 69 -16.82 2.38 -8.17
N ALA A 70 -17.10 3.39 -9.01
CA ALA A 70 -16.08 4.34 -9.48
C ALA A 70 -15.65 5.34 -8.39
N ILE A 71 -16.57 5.77 -7.52
CA ILE A 71 -16.31 6.78 -6.48
C ILE A 71 -15.59 6.18 -5.27
N TYR A 72 -15.91 4.93 -4.90
CA TYR A 72 -15.34 4.30 -3.71
C TYR A 72 -13.81 4.40 -3.61
N PRO A 73 -13.00 4.03 -4.63
CA PRO A 73 -11.56 4.14 -4.51
C PRO A 73 -11.05 5.58 -4.44
N LEU A 74 -11.74 6.54 -5.08
CA LEU A 74 -11.41 7.96 -4.96
C LEU A 74 -11.60 8.45 -3.52
N LEU A 75 -12.65 7.99 -2.84
CA LEU A 75 -12.86 8.28 -1.41
C LEU A 75 -11.79 7.64 -0.54
N CYS A 76 -11.35 6.42 -0.85
CA CYS A 76 -10.25 5.76 -0.14
C CYS A 76 -8.94 6.52 -0.32
N ALA A 77 -8.56 6.86 -1.56
CA ALA A 77 -7.35 7.64 -1.86
C ALA A 77 -7.40 9.02 -1.21
N GLY A 78 -8.53 9.72 -1.31
CA GLY A 78 -8.73 11.01 -0.65
C GLY A 78 -8.61 10.94 0.87
N ARG A 79 -9.06 9.86 1.49
CA ARG A 79 -8.90 9.63 2.94
C ARG A 79 -7.44 9.38 3.32
N ILE A 80 -6.71 8.58 2.54
CA ILE A 80 -5.27 8.35 2.76
C ILE A 80 -4.52 9.68 2.66
N TRP A 81 -4.76 10.43 1.59
CA TRP A 81 -4.14 11.74 1.36
C TRP A 81 -4.46 12.72 2.49
N TYR A 82 -5.74 12.82 2.90
CA TYR A 82 -6.15 13.67 4.01
C TYR A 82 -5.38 13.33 5.30
N HIS A 83 -5.33 12.05 5.69
CA HIS A 83 -4.60 11.63 6.89
C HIS A 83 -3.12 11.96 6.81
N GLN A 84 -2.48 11.72 5.67
CA GLN A 84 -1.06 12.06 5.50
C GLN A 84 -0.82 13.55 5.64
N THR A 85 -1.68 14.40 5.06
CA THR A 85 -1.51 15.86 5.18
C THR A 85 -1.73 16.39 6.60
N THR A 86 -2.61 15.77 7.39
CA THR A 86 -2.89 16.23 8.76
C THR A 86 -1.89 15.73 9.79
N GLU A 87 -1.26 14.58 9.54
CA GLU A 87 -0.36 13.90 10.48
C GLU A 87 1.12 14.15 10.15
N PHE A 88 1.42 14.76 9.00
CA PHE A 88 2.77 15.15 8.63
C PHE A 88 3.40 16.02 9.74
N PRO A 89 4.65 15.76 10.17
CA PRO A 89 5.68 14.96 9.50
C PRO A 89 5.68 13.45 9.80
N ALA A 90 4.65 12.89 10.44
CA ALA A 90 4.51 11.44 10.56
C ALA A 90 4.15 10.83 9.19
N ILE A 91 5.09 10.08 8.62
CA ILE A 91 4.96 9.39 7.34
C ILE A 91 4.06 8.17 7.51
N MET A 92 4.27 7.44 8.60
CA MET A 92 3.54 6.23 8.91
C MET A 92 3.22 6.19 10.40
N ASN A 93 1.92 6.09 10.72
CA ASN A 93 1.45 5.94 12.09
C ASN A 93 0.60 4.67 12.19
N PRO A 94 1.05 3.62 12.92
CA PRO A 94 0.33 2.36 13.07
C PRO A 94 -1.08 2.49 13.66
N THR A 95 -1.38 3.58 14.37
CA THR A 95 -2.72 3.81 14.95
C THR A 95 -3.77 4.20 13.90
N LEU A 96 -3.33 4.57 12.69
CA LEU A 96 -4.22 5.00 11.62
C LEU A 96 -4.70 3.82 10.77
N PRO A 97 -6.00 3.74 10.43
CA PRO A 97 -6.53 2.66 9.59
C PRO A 97 -5.89 2.56 8.19
N SER A 98 -5.31 3.64 7.67
CA SER A 98 -4.67 3.68 6.35
C SER A 98 -3.32 2.98 6.30
N VAL A 99 -2.73 2.64 7.46
CA VAL A 99 -1.36 2.08 7.51
C VAL A 99 -1.24 0.77 6.73
N LEU A 100 -2.24 -0.11 6.85
CA LEU A 100 -2.25 -1.39 6.15
C LEU A 100 -2.38 -1.22 4.63
N SER A 101 -3.06 -0.17 4.15
CA SER A 101 -3.13 0.12 2.71
C SER A 101 -1.85 0.74 2.14
N MET A 102 -0.93 1.18 3.00
CA MET A 102 0.37 1.73 2.60
C MET A 102 1.49 0.69 2.67
N THR A 103 1.22 -0.47 3.27
CA THR A 103 2.24 -1.45 3.66
C THR A 103 1.97 -2.78 2.97
N GLU A 104 2.94 -3.27 2.22
CA GLU A 104 2.83 -4.50 1.42
C GLU A 104 4.02 -5.44 1.71
N SER A 105 3.92 -6.70 1.31
CA SER A 105 5.08 -7.61 1.26
C SER A 105 6.03 -7.16 0.14
N ILE A 106 7.32 -7.41 0.29
CA ILE A 106 8.31 -7.14 -0.78
C ILE A 106 8.06 -7.98 -2.03
N SER A 107 7.58 -9.21 -1.83
CA SER A 107 7.39 -10.18 -2.90
C SER A 107 6.12 -10.96 -2.66
N ASP A 108 5.39 -11.25 -3.75
CA ASP A 108 4.23 -12.15 -3.73
C ASP A 108 4.62 -13.60 -3.35
N PHE A 109 5.92 -13.93 -3.44
CA PHE A 109 6.46 -15.24 -3.06
C PHE A 109 6.90 -15.33 -1.60
N ASP A 110 7.00 -14.20 -0.90
CA ASP A 110 7.36 -14.17 0.50
C ASP A 110 6.08 -14.27 1.35
N GLU A 111 6.09 -15.18 2.31
CA GLU A 111 4.95 -15.40 3.20
C GLU A 111 5.09 -14.48 4.42
N VAL A 112 4.73 -13.22 4.20
CA VAL A 112 4.74 -12.16 5.21
C VAL A 112 3.31 -11.80 5.57
N THR A 113 2.97 -11.92 6.86
CA THR A 113 1.69 -11.48 7.39
C THR A 113 1.88 -10.13 8.09
N ILE A 114 1.13 -9.12 7.65
CA ILE A 114 1.19 -7.77 8.21
C ILE A 114 -0.10 -7.52 8.99
N ASN A 115 0.03 -7.27 10.28
CA ASN A 115 -1.08 -6.98 11.19
C ASN A 115 -0.82 -5.68 11.95
N VAL A 116 -1.87 -5.06 12.50
CA VAL A 116 -1.74 -3.94 13.44
C VAL A 116 -2.02 -4.45 14.85
N SER A 117 -1.11 -4.18 15.79
CA SER A 117 -1.29 -4.48 17.21
C SER A 117 -1.04 -3.23 18.04
N ARG A 118 -2.12 -2.70 18.64
CA ARG A 118 -2.11 -1.46 19.45
C ARG A 118 -1.58 -0.25 18.67
N ASP A 119 -0.29 0.00 18.78
CA ASP A 119 0.46 1.15 18.27
C ASP A 119 1.66 0.73 17.40
N GLU A 120 1.73 -0.55 17.01
CA GLU A 120 2.80 -1.10 16.16
C GLU A 120 2.20 -1.93 15.02
N LEU A 121 2.82 -1.88 13.84
CA LEU A 121 2.67 -2.90 12.83
C LEU A 121 3.47 -4.13 13.26
N VAL A 122 2.85 -5.30 13.17
CA VAL A 122 3.48 -6.60 13.41
C VAL A 122 3.72 -7.24 12.05
N ILE A 123 4.98 -7.49 11.73
CA ILE A 123 5.42 -8.12 10.50
C ILE A 123 5.89 -9.53 10.86
N ASP A 124 5.07 -10.52 10.54
CA ASP A 124 5.34 -11.93 10.74
C ASP A 124 5.91 -12.53 9.46
N ILE A 125 7.21 -12.86 9.49
CA ILE A 125 7.94 -13.48 8.40
C ILE A 125 7.91 -15.01 8.59
N HIS A 126 7.29 -15.73 7.67
CA HIS A 126 7.27 -17.20 7.71
C HIS A 126 8.39 -17.78 6.84
N HIS A 127 8.49 -17.31 5.59
CA HIS A 127 9.43 -17.79 4.59
C HIS A 127 9.63 -16.70 3.52
N GLY A 128 10.84 -16.59 2.99
CA GLY A 128 11.11 -15.72 1.84
C GLY A 128 12.58 -15.66 1.47
N SER A 129 12.86 -15.22 0.25
CA SER A 129 14.25 -14.98 -0.18
C SER A 129 14.79 -13.63 0.31
N VAL A 130 13.89 -12.64 0.42
CA VAL A 130 14.17 -11.30 0.96
C VAL A 130 12.96 -10.87 1.81
N PRO A 131 12.68 -11.58 2.92
CA PRO A 131 11.42 -11.40 3.61
C PRO A 131 11.36 -10.04 4.32
N GLY A 132 10.31 -9.28 4.03
CA GLY A 132 10.14 -7.96 4.61
C GLY A 132 8.90 -7.26 4.12
N THR A 133 8.88 -5.95 4.35
CA THR A 133 7.77 -5.09 4.00
C THR A 133 8.21 -3.88 3.21
N VAL A 134 7.33 -3.42 2.33
CA VAL A 134 7.44 -2.19 1.57
C VAL A 134 6.38 -1.23 2.09
N ILE A 135 6.78 -0.01 2.37
CA ILE A 135 5.88 1.08 2.74
C ILE A 135 5.96 2.10 1.61
N GLY A 136 4.83 2.39 1.00
CA GLY A 136 4.74 3.33 -0.12
C GLY A 136 3.67 4.38 0.08
N HIS A 137 3.47 5.18 -0.97
CA HIS A 137 2.37 6.13 -1.09
C HIS A 137 2.37 7.27 -0.06
N PHE A 138 3.52 7.75 0.40
CA PHE A 138 3.59 8.88 1.34
C PHE A 138 3.71 10.24 0.64
N LEU A 139 3.51 11.34 1.39
CA LEU A 139 3.66 12.69 0.85
C LEU A 139 5.10 12.92 0.36
N SER A 140 5.18 13.37 -0.89
CA SER A 140 6.41 13.68 -1.61
C SER A 140 6.79 15.15 -1.37
N ASP A 141 7.63 15.39 -0.35
CA ASP A 141 8.63 16.47 -0.28
C ASP A 141 9.26 16.51 1.12
N TRP A 142 10.44 15.91 1.27
CA TRP A 142 11.14 15.81 2.54
C TRP A 142 12.29 16.82 2.67
N ARG A 143 12.46 17.73 1.69
CA ARG A 143 13.62 18.64 1.61
C ARG A 143 13.76 19.62 2.77
N ASN A 144 12.68 19.86 3.51
CA ASN A 144 12.67 20.78 4.65
C ASN A 144 13.02 20.11 5.98
N TYR A 145 13.35 18.82 5.96
CA TYR A 145 13.69 18.02 7.14
C TYR A 145 15.16 17.61 7.09
N GLN A 146 15.68 17.19 8.25
CA GLN A 146 17.06 16.75 8.38
C GLN A 146 17.15 15.26 8.68
N HIS A 147 16.18 14.70 9.41
CA HIS A 147 16.25 13.32 9.84
C HIS A 147 14.97 12.55 9.52
N LEU A 148 15.14 11.29 9.12
CA LEU A 148 14.10 10.27 9.11
C LEU A 148 14.24 9.41 10.36
N VAL A 149 13.14 9.27 11.09
CA VAL A 149 13.13 8.54 12.35
C VAL A 149 12.19 7.35 12.24
N VAL A 150 12.71 6.17 12.54
CA VAL A 150 12.01 4.89 12.41
C VAL A 150 12.06 4.17 13.75
N THR A 151 10.89 3.82 14.30
CA THR A 151 10.83 2.99 15.52
C THR A 151 10.75 1.52 15.14
N LEU A 152 11.75 0.73 15.54
CA LEU A 152 11.81 -0.71 15.32
C LEU A 152 11.81 -1.46 16.63
N HIS A 153 11.24 -2.66 16.63
CA HIS A 153 11.20 -3.52 17.81
C HIS A 153 11.37 -4.98 17.41
N ASN A 154 12.33 -5.67 18.04
CA ASN A 154 12.56 -7.09 17.91
C ASN A 154 11.92 -7.84 19.10
N PRO A 155 10.76 -8.47 18.94
CA PRO A 155 10.11 -9.24 20.01
C PRO A 155 10.70 -10.65 20.22
N MET A 156 11.73 -11.04 19.44
CA MET A 156 12.29 -12.38 19.46
C MET A 156 13.34 -12.56 20.57
N ASN A 157 13.63 -13.82 20.90
CA ASN A 157 14.70 -14.23 21.85
C ASN A 157 16.07 -14.36 21.17
N GLU A 158 16.26 -13.74 20.01
CA GLU A 158 17.52 -13.76 19.27
C GLU A 158 17.74 -12.41 18.58
N PRO A 159 18.99 -11.95 18.41
CA PRO A 159 19.27 -10.74 17.65
C PRO A 159 18.81 -10.87 16.19
N MET A 160 18.30 -9.77 15.64
CA MET A 160 17.78 -9.71 14.28
C MET A 160 18.47 -8.63 13.47
N GLY A 161 19.03 -9.02 12.33
CA GLY A 161 19.53 -8.08 11.31
C GLY A 161 18.41 -7.62 10.40
N LEU A 162 18.20 -6.31 10.30
CA LEU A 162 17.27 -5.68 9.38
C LEU A 162 18.04 -4.77 8.43
N ASN A 163 17.69 -4.82 7.15
CA ASN A 163 18.12 -3.84 6.17
C ASN A 163 16.98 -2.86 5.90
N PHE A 164 17.33 -1.58 5.88
CA PHE A 164 16.43 -0.48 5.58
C PHE A 164 16.83 0.14 4.25
N GLY A 165 15.89 0.20 3.33
CA GLY A 165 16.05 0.74 1.99
C GLY A 165 15.17 1.95 1.72
N VAL A 166 15.65 2.89 0.91
CA VAL A 166 14.88 4.06 0.44
C VAL A 166 15.05 4.23 -1.07
N ARG A 167 13.95 4.53 -1.77
CA ARG A 167 13.94 4.77 -3.21
C ARG A 167 13.03 5.95 -3.60
N ASP A 168 13.50 6.77 -4.54
CA ASP A 168 12.72 7.85 -5.16
C ASP A 168 11.92 7.34 -6.39
N GLY A 169 11.09 8.20 -6.98
CA GLY A 169 10.30 7.88 -8.16
C GLY A 169 11.09 7.78 -9.47
N HIS A 170 12.34 8.22 -9.49
CA HIS A 170 13.22 8.24 -10.67
C HIS A 170 14.17 7.03 -10.71
N SER A 171 14.37 6.35 -9.58
CA SER A 171 15.24 5.19 -9.43
C SER A 171 14.70 3.94 -10.15
N ASP A 172 15.62 3.23 -10.81
CA ASP A 172 15.38 1.87 -11.29
C ASP A 172 15.13 0.92 -10.09
N PRO A 173 14.32 -0.15 -10.23
CA PRO A 173 14.17 -1.16 -9.19
C PRO A 173 15.47 -1.84 -8.75
N HIS A 174 16.57 -1.69 -9.50
CA HIS A 174 17.86 -2.28 -9.16
C HIS A 174 18.41 -1.73 -7.82
N PRO A 175 18.91 -2.60 -6.90
CA PRO A 175 19.32 -2.22 -5.55
C PRO A 175 20.34 -1.07 -5.47
N ASP A 176 21.23 -0.96 -6.46
CA ASP A 176 22.24 0.09 -6.50
C ASP A 176 21.66 1.52 -6.67
N TYR A 177 20.38 1.66 -7.09
CA TYR A 177 19.64 2.94 -7.17
C TYR A 177 18.90 3.28 -5.88
N SER A 178 19.09 2.49 -4.82
CA SER A 178 18.49 2.71 -3.51
C SER A 178 19.56 2.99 -2.47
N PHE A 179 19.20 3.78 -1.46
CA PHE A 179 19.94 3.83 -0.21
C PHE A 179 19.63 2.54 0.54
N ALA A 180 20.64 1.94 1.18
CA ALA A 180 20.46 0.76 2.02
C ALA A 180 21.34 0.86 3.26
N ARG A 181 20.79 0.52 4.43
CA ARG A 181 21.53 0.49 5.70
C ARG A 181 21.11 -0.69 6.55
N ASP A 182 22.10 -1.42 7.06
CA ASP A 182 21.87 -2.52 7.99
C ASP A 182 21.79 -2.04 9.44
N PHE A 183 20.89 -2.67 10.20
CA PHE A 183 20.69 -2.50 11.62
C PHE A 183 20.66 -3.86 12.30
N LEU A 184 21.35 -3.97 13.42
CA LEU A 184 21.21 -5.11 14.33
C LEU A 184 20.33 -4.68 15.50
N LEU A 185 19.20 -5.36 15.67
CA LEU A 185 18.33 -5.25 16.85
C LEU A 185 18.61 -6.42 17.78
N GLU A 186 18.98 -6.13 19.02
CA GLU A 186 19.17 -7.15 20.04
C GLU A 186 17.83 -7.79 20.42
N GLU A 187 17.88 -8.90 21.15
CA GLU A 187 16.69 -9.59 21.65
C GLU A 187 15.81 -8.65 22.52
N HIS A 188 14.50 -8.65 22.30
CA HIS A 188 13.54 -7.76 22.99
C HIS A 188 13.83 -6.26 22.88
N GLU A 189 14.71 -5.84 21.97
CA GLU A 189 15.09 -4.44 21.85
C GLU A 189 14.03 -3.65 21.09
N ARG A 190 13.62 -2.52 21.67
CA ARG A 190 12.93 -1.45 20.97
C ARG A 190 13.90 -0.29 20.76
N ARG A 191 14.18 0.06 19.51
CA ARG A 191 15.14 1.09 19.12
C ARG A 191 14.48 2.11 18.21
N GLU A 192 14.70 3.39 18.51
CA GLU A 192 14.42 4.49 17.60
C GLU A 192 15.70 4.75 16.79
N VAL A 193 15.61 4.57 15.48
CA VAL A 193 16.70 4.75 14.54
C VAL A 193 16.54 6.08 13.84
N GLU A 194 17.56 6.92 13.93
CA GLU A 194 17.62 8.23 13.30
C GLU A 194 18.60 8.18 12.13
N LEU A 195 18.10 8.53 10.95
CA LEU A 195 18.81 8.54 9.67
C LEU A 195 18.91 9.98 9.18
N ASP A 196 20.13 10.47 8.96
CA ASP A 196 20.36 11.76 8.30
C ASP A 196 19.87 11.68 6.85
N LEU A 197 18.99 12.60 6.45
CA LEU A 197 18.49 12.67 5.08
C LEU A 197 19.62 13.02 4.10
N GLY A 198 20.65 13.76 4.52
CA GLY A 198 21.85 14.01 3.73
C GLY A 198 22.65 12.74 3.43
N ASP A 199 22.71 11.79 4.37
CA ASP A 199 23.29 10.46 4.13
C ASP A 199 22.43 9.67 3.12
N ILE A 200 21.10 9.81 3.19
CA ILE A 200 20.18 9.15 2.26
C ILE A 200 20.36 9.70 0.84
N VAL A 201 20.42 11.02 0.66
CA VAL A 201 20.64 11.65 -0.67
C VAL A 201 21.90 11.08 -1.33
N ASN A 202 22.98 10.94 -0.57
CA ASN A 202 24.28 10.55 -1.10
C ASN A 202 24.56 9.03 -1.04
N GLY A 203 23.64 8.24 -0.51
CA GLY A 203 23.93 6.85 -0.15
C GLY A 203 23.55 5.82 -1.20
N SER A 204 22.90 6.21 -2.31
CA SER A 204 22.84 5.37 -3.52
C SER A 204 24.16 5.46 -4.28
N ARG A 205 24.56 4.35 -4.92
CA ARG A 205 25.83 4.27 -5.67
C ARG A 205 25.75 4.87 -7.06
N LEU A 206 24.55 4.92 -7.65
CA LEU A 206 24.35 5.23 -9.06
C LEU A 206 23.65 6.57 -9.29
N HIS A 207 23.05 7.17 -8.26
CA HIS A 207 22.23 8.37 -8.37
C HIS A 207 22.07 9.08 -7.01
N GLU A 208 21.79 10.38 -7.03
CA GLU A 208 21.45 11.14 -5.82
C GLU A 208 19.95 11.07 -5.54
N ILE A 209 19.54 10.53 -4.40
CA ILE A 209 18.12 10.32 -4.11
C ILE A 209 17.37 11.65 -4.02
N ASP A 210 16.30 11.81 -4.80
CA ASP A 210 15.45 13.01 -4.82
C ASP A 210 14.46 13.00 -3.64
N LEU A 211 14.78 13.77 -2.59
CA LEU A 211 13.91 13.96 -1.43
C LEU A 211 12.56 14.61 -1.77
N SER A 212 12.42 15.27 -2.93
CA SER A 212 11.15 15.84 -3.36
C SER A 212 10.16 14.80 -3.88
N ASP A 213 10.63 13.60 -4.24
CA ASP A 213 9.83 12.52 -4.80
C ASP A 213 10.23 11.15 -4.25
N LEU A 214 10.36 11.05 -2.93
CA LEU A 214 10.50 9.75 -2.28
C LEU A 214 9.20 8.96 -2.40
N GLN A 215 9.33 7.68 -2.76
CA GLN A 215 8.17 6.83 -3.09
C GLN A 215 8.09 5.58 -2.23
N VAL A 216 9.24 4.99 -1.89
CA VAL A 216 9.29 3.67 -1.29
C VAL A 216 10.30 3.60 -0.15
N LEU A 217 9.84 3.08 0.99
CA LEU A 217 10.67 2.58 2.08
C LEU A 217 10.58 1.06 2.11
N VAL A 218 11.71 0.38 2.26
CA VAL A 218 11.76 -1.08 2.32
C VAL A 218 12.43 -1.47 3.62
N ILE A 219 11.86 -2.43 4.34
CA ILE A 219 12.46 -2.99 5.55
C ILE A 219 12.39 -4.50 5.44
N TYR A 220 13.55 -5.15 5.40
CA TYR A 220 13.62 -6.60 5.27
C TYR A 220 14.66 -7.20 6.19
N ARG A 221 14.48 -8.48 6.47
CA ARG A 221 15.44 -9.23 7.27
C ARG A 221 16.67 -9.55 6.44
N SER A 222 17.86 -9.30 6.98
CA SER A 222 19.13 -9.52 6.28
C SER A 222 19.41 -11.01 6.02
N ASP A 223 18.80 -11.91 6.79
CA ASP A 223 18.86 -13.35 6.61
C ASP A 223 17.50 -13.95 6.22
N ALA A 224 17.51 -15.05 5.47
CA ALA A 224 16.31 -15.70 4.93
C ALA A 224 15.54 -16.55 5.97
N THR A 225 15.67 -16.23 7.26
CA THR A 225 15.04 -16.99 8.35
C THR A 225 13.71 -16.37 8.76
N GLY A 226 12.76 -17.23 9.15
CA GLY A 226 11.47 -16.82 9.68
C GLY A 226 11.59 -16.10 11.03
N GLY A 227 10.70 -15.17 11.33
CA GLY A 227 10.71 -14.38 12.56
C GLY A 227 9.62 -13.33 12.61
N GLN A 228 9.64 -12.49 13.64
CA GLN A 228 8.71 -11.36 13.78
C GLN A 228 9.51 -10.11 14.07
N PHE A 229 9.20 -9.01 13.40
CA PHE A 229 9.61 -7.67 13.85
C PHE A 229 8.40 -6.76 13.92
N ARG A 230 8.54 -5.68 14.69
CA ARG A 230 7.49 -4.69 14.86
C ARG A 230 7.99 -3.32 14.44
N LEU A 231 7.11 -2.58 13.78
CA LEU A 231 7.36 -1.27 13.25
C LEU A 231 6.41 -0.27 13.92
N GLY A 232 6.99 0.68 14.65
CA GLY A 232 6.26 1.79 15.25
C GLY A 232 6.07 2.94 14.27
N GLU A 233 6.04 4.16 14.78
CA GLU A 233 5.93 5.37 13.98
C GLU A 233 7.17 5.60 13.09
N ILE A 234 6.93 6.08 11.86
CA ILE A 234 7.94 6.66 10.97
C ILE A 234 7.61 8.15 10.81
N LYS A 235 8.59 9.02 11.06
CA LYS A 235 8.41 10.48 10.97
C LYS A 235 9.65 11.21 10.52
N LEU A 236 9.46 12.44 10.05
CA LEU A 236 10.53 13.38 9.73
C LEU A 236 10.76 14.36 10.88
N ARG A 237 12.01 14.80 11.05
CA ARG A 237 12.43 15.82 12.01
C ARG A 237 13.31 16.87 11.36
#